data_AF-A0A955QKP9-F1
#
_entry.id   AF-A0A955QKP9-F1
#
_cell.length_a   1.000
_cell.length_b   1.000
_cell.length_c   1.000
_cell.angle_alpha   90.00
_cell.angle_beta   90.00
_cell.angle_gamma   90.00
#
_symmetry.space_group_name_H-M   'P 1'
#
loop_
_entity.id
_entity.type
_entity.pdbx_description
1 polymer ?
#
loop_
_entity_poly.entity_id
_entity_poly.type
_entity_poly.pdbx_seq_one_letter_code
_entity_poly.pdbx_strand_id
1 'polypeptide(L)'
;LRSGWGNHQHSYRDEHYLMFDCGPLGEGNHGHLDLLSFEMAAFGHSLIVDPGRYSYDESGETNWRVKFRETAAHNTIVIDGMNQTRYVFHKTRHKIRGPSPHHLIKTFISEAHGDFIHGIAESHEYPVVHERKILFPGLDYWLVVDRLTAQESHQYDLNFHLGSQAQNAVFPSRTPTTLTYTAPHILLAQPLAASIQGAVLQGHVSRTYGQMHPAPIIRFRQHHGEACFHTVLFPFKDNQPDLTIESIPVFSGIRKCSEHEAVCLKIRTTINQQEIEDLVFLCHLDNTEPYQFDQYSFKGQACHLRKKADGSLISQFYVEPS
;
A
#
# COMPACT_ATOMS: atom_id res chain seq x y z
N LEU A 1 1.02 -10.29 -7.41
CA LEU A 1 2.50 -10.23 -7.36
C LEU A 1 2.99 -11.40 -6.54
N ARG A 2 3.99 -12.16 -7.00
CA ARG A 2 4.45 -13.34 -6.26
C ARG A 2 5.89 -13.72 -6.56
N SER A 3 6.64 -14.14 -5.54
CA SER A 3 8.04 -14.55 -5.70
C SER A 3 8.21 -15.92 -6.37
N GLY A 4 7.27 -16.84 -6.16
CA GLY A 4 7.44 -18.22 -6.61
C GLY A 4 6.38 -19.16 -6.06
N TRP A 5 6.30 -20.38 -6.63
CA TRP A 5 5.34 -21.42 -6.21
C TRP A 5 5.97 -22.45 -5.25
N GLY A 6 7.18 -22.19 -4.76
CA GLY A 6 8.05 -23.18 -4.17
C GLY A 6 8.63 -24.13 -5.23
N ASN A 7 9.58 -24.95 -4.80
CA ASN A 7 10.17 -26.04 -5.53
C ASN A 7 10.75 -27.09 -4.55
N HIS A 8 11.53 -28.05 -5.03
CA HIS A 8 12.13 -29.07 -4.16
C HIS A 8 13.09 -28.52 -3.09
N GLN A 9 13.65 -27.32 -3.30
CA GLN A 9 14.60 -26.67 -2.40
C GLN A 9 13.95 -25.55 -1.57
N HIS A 10 12.81 -25.00 -2.02
CA HIS A 10 12.13 -23.87 -1.38
C HIS A 10 10.65 -24.19 -1.13
N SER A 11 10.19 -24.07 0.12
CA SER A 11 8.78 -24.33 0.45
C SER A 11 7.86 -23.28 -0.17
N TYR A 12 6.68 -23.70 -0.65
CA TYR A 12 5.59 -22.76 -0.99
C TYR A 12 5.27 -21.79 0.17
N ARG A 13 5.46 -22.22 1.42
CA ARG A 13 5.24 -21.37 2.59
C ARG A 13 6.27 -20.26 2.70
N ASP A 14 7.49 -20.44 2.19
CA ASP A 14 8.51 -19.39 2.26
C ASP A 14 8.30 -18.31 1.18
N GLU A 15 7.30 -18.47 0.30
CA GLU A 15 7.02 -17.55 -0.80
C GLU A 15 6.26 -16.31 -0.33
N HIS A 16 6.42 -15.25 -1.12
CA HIS A 16 5.80 -13.95 -0.97
C HIS A 16 4.67 -13.81 -1.99
N TYR A 17 3.53 -13.29 -1.54
CA TYR A 17 2.33 -13.13 -2.36
C TYR A 17 1.57 -11.86 -1.98
N LEU A 18 1.15 -11.12 -3.00
CA LEU A 18 0.23 -10.00 -2.87
C LEU A 18 -0.87 -10.11 -3.94
N MET A 19 -2.12 -10.05 -3.48
CA MET A 19 -3.31 -9.89 -4.33
C MET A 19 -3.71 -8.42 -4.33
N PHE A 20 -3.87 -7.82 -5.50
CA PHE A 20 -4.30 -6.43 -5.64
C PHE A 20 -5.69 -6.38 -6.29
N ASP A 21 -6.62 -5.64 -5.69
CA ASP A 21 -7.96 -5.45 -6.25
C ASP A 21 -8.06 -4.11 -6.99
N CYS A 22 -8.27 -4.19 -8.29
CA CYS A 22 -8.65 -3.06 -9.14
C CYS A 22 -9.76 -3.48 -10.10
N GLY A 23 -10.65 -4.38 -9.65
CA GLY A 23 -11.77 -4.88 -10.42
C GLY A 23 -13.01 -3.99 -10.33
N PRO A 24 -14.03 -4.27 -11.15
CA PRO A 24 -15.33 -3.63 -11.02
C PRO A 24 -16.01 -4.04 -9.71
N LEU A 25 -16.82 -3.12 -9.16
CA LEU A 25 -17.61 -3.40 -7.97
C LEU A 25 -18.52 -4.61 -8.17
N GLY A 26 -18.41 -5.60 -7.28
CA GLY A 26 -19.15 -6.85 -7.36
C GLY A 26 -20.67 -6.67 -7.37
N GLU A 27 -21.34 -7.33 -8.32
CA GLU A 27 -22.79 -7.28 -8.48
C GLU A 27 -23.57 -7.98 -7.33
N GLY A 28 -24.89 -7.81 -7.32
CA GLY A 28 -25.77 -8.58 -6.42
C GLY A 28 -25.70 -8.19 -4.94
N ASN A 29 -25.13 -7.02 -4.61
CA ASN A 29 -24.96 -6.53 -3.22
C ASN A 29 -24.05 -7.44 -2.35
N HIS A 30 -23.10 -8.11 -3.00
CA HIS A 30 -22.05 -8.91 -2.35
C HIS A 30 -20.66 -8.26 -2.40
N GLY A 31 -20.43 -7.28 -3.28
CA GLY A 31 -19.16 -6.54 -3.34
C GLY A 31 -18.86 -5.77 -2.06
N HIS A 32 -17.58 -5.60 -1.74
CA HIS A 32 -17.10 -4.68 -0.71
C HIS A 32 -16.70 -3.36 -1.40
N LEU A 33 -16.40 -2.32 -0.62
CA LEU A 33 -15.99 -1.00 -1.16
C LEU A 33 -14.48 -0.85 -1.04
N ASP A 34 -13.79 -1.76 -1.70
CA ASP A 34 -12.41 -2.17 -1.48
C ASP A 34 -11.53 -1.91 -2.71
N LEU A 35 -11.93 -0.99 -3.59
CA LEU A 35 -11.16 -0.69 -4.78
C LEU A 35 -9.77 -0.15 -4.41
N LEU A 36 -8.75 -0.66 -5.10
CA LEU A 36 -7.32 -0.48 -4.82
C LEU A 36 -6.84 -1.08 -3.49
N SER A 37 -7.66 -1.90 -2.81
CA SER A 37 -7.21 -2.69 -1.67
C SER A 37 -6.24 -3.80 -2.12
N PHE A 38 -5.57 -4.41 -1.15
CA PHE A 38 -4.74 -5.58 -1.37
C PHE A 38 -4.68 -6.45 -0.12
N GLU A 39 -4.31 -7.70 -0.32
CA GLU A 39 -3.96 -8.66 0.74
C GLU A 39 -2.54 -9.17 0.49
N MET A 40 -1.80 -9.42 1.56
CA MET A 40 -0.39 -9.79 1.49
C MET A 40 -0.09 -10.95 2.43
N ALA A 41 0.64 -11.94 1.92
CA ALA A 41 1.15 -13.08 2.67
C ALA A 41 2.62 -13.33 2.37
N ALA A 42 3.36 -13.73 3.40
CA ALA A 42 4.76 -14.14 3.29
C ALA A 42 5.10 -15.10 4.43
N PHE A 43 6.09 -15.97 4.20
CA PHE A 43 6.58 -16.93 5.20
C PHE A 43 5.47 -17.80 5.84
N GLY A 44 4.38 -18.06 5.11
CA GLY A 44 3.27 -18.89 5.54
C GLY A 44 2.24 -18.16 6.40
N HIS A 45 2.36 -16.84 6.53
CA HIS A 45 1.48 -15.98 7.31
C HIS A 45 0.72 -15.00 6.40
N SER A 46 -0.58 -14.80 6.68
CA SER A 46 -1.33 -13.66 6.13
C SER A 46 -1.05 -12.42 6.98
N LEU A 47 -0.40 -11.42 6.38
CA LEU A 47 0.18 -10.28 7.09
C LEU A 47 -0.71 -9.04 6.97
N ILE A 48 -1.09 -8.68 5.75
CA ILE A 48 -2.12 -7.66 5.46
C ILE A 48 -3.36 -8.40 4.97
N VAL A 49 -4.50 -8.18 5.61
CA VAL A 49 -5.70 -9.02 5.41
C VAL A 49 -6.94 -8.20 5.10
N ASP A 50 -7.89 -8.80 4.38
CA ASP A 50 -9.26 -8.31 4.31
C ASP A 50 -9.99 -8.59 5.65
N PRO A 51 -10.90 -7.71 6.09
CA PRO A 51 -11.70 -7.92 7.30
C PRO A 51 -12.62 -9.15 7.20
N GLY A 52 -12.90 -9.65 5.99
CA GLY A 52 -13.87 -10.69 5.73
C GLY A 52 -15.30 -10.15 5.78
N ARG A 53 -16.30 -11.04 5.82
CA ARG A 53 -17.71 -10.65 5.72
C ARG A 53 -18.41 -10.42 7.06
N TYR A 54 -17.92 -11.08 8.11
CA TYR A 54 -18.62 -11.25 9.39
C TYR A 54 -20.01 -11.91 9.28
N SER A 55 -21.05 -11.14 8.94
CA SER A 55 -22.44 -11.59 9.06
C SER A 55 -23.31 -11.14 7.88
N TYR A 56 -24.44 -11.84 7.69
CA TYR A 56 -25.55 -11.37 6.86
C TYR A 56 -26.56 -10.53 7.65
N ASP A 57 -26.45 -10.52 8.97
CA ASP A 57 -27.33 -9.77 9.85
C ASP A 57 -27.03 -8.27 9.80
N GLU A 58 -28.08 -7.47 9.63
CA GLU A 58 -28.05 -6.01 9.65
C GLU A 58 -28.80 -5.43 10.87
N SER A 59 -29.31 -6.30 11.74
CA SER A 59 -30.00 -5.91 12.95
C SER A 59 -29.03 -5.52 14.07
N GLY A 60 -29.56 -4.88 15.11
CA GLY A 60 -28.78 -4.39 16.25
C GLY A 60 -28.40 -2.92 16.13
N GLU A 61 -27.71 -2.42 17.15
CA GLU A 61 -27.28 -1.02 17.25
C GLU A 61 -26.22 -0.66 16.20
N THR A 62 -25.30 -1.59 15.93
CA THR A 62 -24.27 -1.45 14.89
C THR A 62 -24.57 -2.41 13.74
N ASN A 63 -24.74 -1.87 12.53
CA ASN A 63 -24.86 -2.70 11.33
C ASN A 63 -23.48 -3.22 10.90
N TRP A 64 -23.08 -4.35 11.48
CA TRP A 64 -21.77 -4.94 11.20
C TRP A 64 -21.60 -5.44 9.77
N ARG A 65 -22.67 -5.88 9.12
CA ARG A 65 -22.62 -6.25 7.70
C ARG A 65 -22.20 -5.07 6.83
N VAL A 66 -22.68 -3.87 7.13
CA VAL A 66 -22.24 -2.65 6.44
C VAL A 66 -20.81 -2.33 6.84
N LYS A 67 -20.46 -2.35 8.14
CA LYS A 67 -19.12 -2.00 8.63
C LYS A 67 -17.99 -2.82 8.01
N PHE A 68 -18.16 -4.12 7.85
CA PHE A 68 -17.15 -4.99 7.22
C PHE A 68 -17.00 -4.77 5.70
N ARG A 69 -17.88 -3.97 5.08
CA ARG A 69 -17.92 -3.70 3.64
C ARG A 69 -17.66 -2.24 3.28
N GLU A 70 -17.51 -1.37 4.28
CA GLU A 70 -17.14 0.04 4.12
C GLU A 70 -15.67 0.15 3.71
N THR A 71 -15.30 1.18 2.94
CA THR A 71 -13.92 1.44 2.50
C THR A 71 -12.94 1.54 3.67
N ALA A 72 -13.40 2.02 4.83
CA ALA A 72 -12.59 2.11 6.03
C ALA A 72 -12.18 0.77 6.65
N ALA A 73 -12.81 -0.33 6.22
CA ALA A 73 -12.45 -1.68 6.65
C ALA A 73 -11.39 -2.32 5.75
N HIS A 74 -10.93 -1.63 4.70
CA HIS A 74 -10.07 -2.20 3.66
C HIS A 74 -8.70 -1.52 3.59
N ASN A 75 -7.75 -2.19 2.93
CA ASN A 75 -6.35 -1.76 2.85
C ASN A 75 -6.17 -0.70 1.78
N THR A 76 -6.90 0.42 1.87
CA THR A 76 -6.95 1.49 0.87
C THR A 76 -7.07 2.86 1.56
N ILE A 77 -7.17 3.93 0.77
CA ILE A 77 -7.35 5.30 1.26
C ILE A 77 -8.84 5.55 1.52
N VAL A 78 -9.16 6.10 2.69
CA VAL A 78 -10.46 6.70 3.00
C VAL A 78 -10.33 8.22 2.87
N ILE A 79 -11.28 8.84 2.16
CA ILE A 79 -11.28 10.28 1.88
C ILE A 79 -12.43 10.91 2.64
N ASP A 80 -12.13 11.85 3.54
CA ASP A 80 -13.11 12.55 4.40
C ASP A 80 -14.04 11.62 5.20
N GLY A 81 -13.57 10.40 5.51
CA GLY A 81 -14.38 9.38 6.18
C GLY A 81 -15.47 8.76 5.28
N MET A 82 -15.46 9.04 3.98
CA MET A 82 -16.44 8.57 3.01
C MET A 82 -16.05 7.23 2.39
N ASN A 83 -17.07 6.48 2.00
CA ASN A 83 -16.91 5.28 1.18
C ASN A 83 -16.74 5.63 -0.31
N GLN A 84 -16.14 4.73 -1.07
CA GLN A 84 -16.01 4.85 -2.52
C GLN A 84 -17.36 4.85 -3.26
N THR A 85 -18.42 4.28 -2.68
CA THR A 85 -19.82 4.43 -3.12
C THR A 85 -20.77 4.20 -1.93
N ARG A 86 -22.09 4.35 -2.08
CA ARG A 86 -23.01 4.41 -0.92
C ARG A 86 -23.63 3.07 -0.58
N TYR A 87 -23.77 2.81 0.72
CA TYR A 87 -24.72 1.85 1.26
C TYR A 87 -25.96 2.58 1.76
N VAL A 88 -27.11 2.33 1.13
CA VAL A 88 -28.38 2.98 1.50
C VAL A 88 -29.39 1.93 1.92
N PHE A 89 -30.04 2.16 3.07
CA PHE A 89 -31.14 1.33 3.53
C PHE A 89 -32.28 1.35 2.51
N HIS A 90 -32.73 0.17 2.07
CA HIS A 90 -33.81 0.07 1.09
C HIS A 90 -34.74 -1.11 1.40
N LYS A 91 -35.97 -0.77 1.82
CA LYS A 91 -37.04 -1.69 2.26
C LYS A 91 -36.66 -2.49 3.50
N THR A 92 -35.81 -3.49 3.33
CA THR A 92 -35.50 -4.48 4.39
C THR A 92 -34.00 -4.65 4.65
N ARG A 93 -33.14 -4.06 3.83
CA ARG A 93 -31.68 -4.18 3.95
C ARG A 93 -30.95 -3.06 3.24
N HIS A 94 -29.69 -2.83 3.62
CA HIS A 94 -28.79 -1.93 2.95
C HIS A 94 -28.36 -2.50 1.60
N LYS A 95 -28.31 -1.62 0.61
CA LYS A 95 -27.86 -1.94 -0.74
C LYS A 95 -26.82 -0.94 -1.17
N ILE A 96 -25.85 -1.41 -1.94
CA ILE A 96 -25.02 -0.54 -2.75
C ILE A 96 -25.96 0.27 -3.66
N ARG A 97 -25.85 1.59 -3.59
CA ARG A 97 -26.58 2.55 -4.39
C ARG A 97 -25.61 3.60 -4.89
N GLY A 98 -25.78 3.98 -6.14
CA GLY A 98 -24.88 4.91 -6.81
C GLY A 98 -24.07 4.22 -7.91
N PRO A 99 -23.38 5.01 -8.73
CA PRO A 99 -22.47 4.49 -9.72
C PRO A 99 -21.32 3.72 -9.05
N SER A 100 -20.82 2.71 -9.76
CA SER A 100 -19.52 2.12 -9.42
C SER A 100 -18.44 3.19 -9.61
N PRO A 101 -17.42 3.25 -8.73
CA PRO A 101 -16.23 4.03 -9.03
C PRO A 101 -15.62 3.62 -10.37
N HIS A 102 -15.04 4.58 -11.06
CA HIS A 102 -14.16 4.31 -12.20
C HIS A 102 -12.89 3.63 -11.67
N HIS A 103 -12.37 2.66 -12.43
CA HIS A 103 -11.17 1.91 -12.11
C HIS A 103 -10.37 1.64 -13.37
N LEU A 104 -9.03 1.67 -13.26
CA LEU A 104 -8.14 1.42 -14.37
C LEU A 104 -6.82 0.82 -13.87
N ILE A 105 -6.41 -0.32 -14.44
CA ILE A 105 -5.00 -0.74 -14.40
C ILE A 105 -4.27 -0.03 -15.55
N LYS A 106 -3.49 1.00 -15.23
CA LYS A 106 -2.71 1.77 -16.21
C LYS A 106 -1.48 0.98 -16.66
N THR A 107 -0.83 0.24 -15.75
CA THR A 107 0.38 -0.53 -16.07
C THR A 107 0.45 -1.77 -15.18
N PHE A 108 0.87 -2.89 -15.77
CA PHE A 108 1.18 -4.13 -15.06
C PHE A 108 2.40 -4.79 -15.71
N ILE A 109 3.46 -4.95 -14.94
CA ILE A 109 4.71 -5.61 -15.32
C ILE A 109 4.97 -6.73 -14.31
N SER A 110 5.32 -7.91 -14.82
CA SER A 110 5.78 -9.03 -13.99
C SER A 110 6.97 -9.70 -14.67
N GLU A 111 8.13 -9.56 -14.03
CA GLU A 111 9.42 -10.01 -14.54
C GLU A 111 10.19 -10.79 -13.48
N ALA A 112 11.26 -11.48 -13.89
CA ALA A 112 12.03 -12.37 -13.01
C ALA A 112 12.60 -11.69 -11.75
N HIS A 113 12.85 -10.37 -11.81
CA HIS A 113 13.51 -9.62 -10.73
C HIS A 113 12.64 -8.52 -10.12
N GLY A 114 11.37 -8.41 -10.53
CA GLY A 114 10.45 -7.45 -9.97
C GLY A 114 9.09 -7.45 -10.64
N ASP A 115 8.09 -7.03 -9.87
CA ASP A 115 6.76 -6.71 -10.37
C ASP A 115 6.48 -5.22 -10.18
N PHE A 116 5.66 -4.65 -11.07
CA PHE A 116 5.10 -3.31 -10.93
C PHE A 116 3.63 -3.29 -11.35
N ILE A 117 2.79 -2.61 -10.57
CA ILE A 117 1.39 -2.38 -10.92
C ILE A 117 1.00 -0.96 -10.61
N HIS A 118 0.19 -0.35 -11.48
CA HIS A 118 -0.37 0.99 -11.31
C HIS A 118 -1.87 0.95 -11.53
N GLY A 119 -2.63 1.06 -10.44
CA GLY A 119 -4.09 1.18 -10.43
C GLY A 119 -4.54 2.63 -10.19
N ILE A 120 -5.69 2.97 -10.75
CA ILE A 120 -6.33 4.29 -10.63
C ILE A 120 -7.80 4.09 -10.25
N ALA A 121 -8.30 4.91 -9.33
CA ALA A 121 -9.68 4.94 -8.89
C ALA A 121 -10.21 6.38 -8.82
N GLU A 122 -11.44 6.57 -9.30
CA GLU A 122 -12.17 7.83 -9.17
C GLU A 122 -13.60 7.53 -8.71
N SER A 123 -14.00 8.12 -7.58
CA SER A 123 -15.33 7.99 -7.04
C SER A 123 -16.22 9.15 -7.46
N HIS A 124 -17.52 8.91 -7.51
CA HIS A 124 -18.53 9.97 -7.63
C HIS A 124 -18.89 10.61 -6.27
N GLU A 125 -18.36 10.08 -5.16
CA GLU A 125 -18.63 10.58 -3.81
C GLU A 125 -17.72 11.75 -3.41
N TYR A 126 -16.56 11.89 -4.06
CA TYR A 126 -15.57 12.92 -3.77
C TYR A 126 -14.71 13.24 -5.00
N PRO A 127 -14.23 14.49 -5.17
CA PRO A 127 -13.49 14.94 -6.35
C PRO A 127 -11.97 14.67 -6.25
N VAL A 128 -11.60 13.43 -5.94
CA VAL A 128 -10.19 13.01 -5.77
C VAL A 128 -9.87 11.85 -6.69
N VAL A 129 -8.75 11.97 -7.41
CA VAL A 129 -8.16 10.85 -8.15
C VAL A 129 -7.19 10.12 -7.22
N HIS A 130 -7.45 8.84 -6.97
CA HIS A 130 -6.56 7.97 -6.18
C HIS A 130 -5.80 7.06 -7.13
N GLU A 131 -4.48 7.21 -7.17
CA GLU A 131 -3.60 6.26 -7.84
C GLU A 131 -2.82 5.45 -6.80
N ARG A 132 -2.72 4.15 -7.03
CA ARG A 132 -1.85 3.26 -6.25
C ARG A 132 -0.85 2.59 -7.18
N LYS A 133 0.43 2.72 -6.84
CA LYS A 133 1.52 2.00 -7.48
C LYS A 133 2.09 1.01 -6.47
N ILE A 134 2.28 -0.24 -6.87
CA ILE A 134 2.95 -1.26 -6.03
C ILE A 134 4.15 -1.79 -6.79
N LEU A 135 5.33 -1.62 -6.21
CA LEU A 135 6.59 -2.18 -6.70
C LEU A 135 6.99 -3.35 -5.80
N PHE A 136 7.41 -4.47 -6.37
CA PHE A 136 7.95 -5.62 -5.64
C PHE A 136 9.41 -5.90 -6.06
N PRO A 137 10.36 -5.00 -5.73
CA PRO A 137 11.71 -5.05 -6.27
C PRO A 137 12.56 -6.13 -5.58
N GLY A 138 13.29 -6.92 -6.36
CA GLY A 138 14.19 -7.95 -5.83
C GLY A 138 13.48 -9.03 -5.00
N LEU A 139 12.14 -9.04 -4.98
CA LEU A 139 11.25 -9.96 -4.28
C LEU A 139 11.36 -9.96 -2.73
N ASP A 140 11.92 -8.91 -2.13
CA ASP A 140 12.12 -8.84 -0.66
C ASP A 140 11.00 -8.10 0.08
N TYR A 141 10.54 -6.98 -0.46
CA TYR A 141 9.56 -6.09 0.16
C TYR A 141 8.69 -5.45 -0.90
N TRP A 142 7.51 -4.96 -0.52
CA TRP A 142 6.68 -4.15 -1.40
C TRP A 142 6.81 -2.67 -1.05
N LEU A 143 6.95 -1.81 -2.05
CA LEU A 143 6.74 -0.38 -1.90
C LEU A 143 5.35 -0.05 -2.45
N VAL A 144 4.46 0.37 -1.57
CA VAL A 144 3.11 0.85 -1.90
C VAL A 144 3.14 2.38 -1.92
N VAL A 145 2.81 2.95 -3.07
CA VAL A 145 2.78 4.39 -3.29
C VAL A 145 1.36 4.82 -3.61
N ASP A 146 0.77 5.61 -2.72
CA ASP A 146 -0.54 6.21 -2.93
C ASP A 146 -0.37 7.67 -3.30
N ARG A 147 -0.89 8.07 -4.46
CA ARG A 147 -0.91 9.44 -4.94
C ARG A 147 -2.35 9.93 -5.04
N LEU A 148 -2.64 11.03 -4.38
CA LEU A 148 -3.97 11.63 -4.26
C LEU A 148 -3.94 13.01 -4.91
N THR A 149 -4.76 13.22 -5.93
CA THR A 149 -4.84 14.48 -6.69
C THR A 149 -6.21 15.09 -6.51
N ALA A 150 -6.27 16.32 -6.00
CA ALA A 150 -7.51 17.09 -5.81
C ALA A 150 -7.27 18.60 -5.91
N GLN A 151 -8.32 19.35 -6.24
CA GLN A 151 -8.27 20.82 -6.27
C GLN A 151 -8.41 21.44 -4.87
N GLU A 152 -9.12 20.75 -3.98
CA GLU A 152 -9.40 21.17 -2.61
C GLU A 152 -8.66 20.27 -1.62
N SER A 153 -8.51 20.75 -0.38
CA SER A 153 -7.91 19.94 0.68
C SER A 153 -8.89 18.92 1.23
N HIS A 154 -8.42 17.68 1.38
CA HIS A 154 -9.19 16.58 1.96
C HIS A 154 -8.39 15.91 3.07
N GLN A 155 -9.10 15.19 3.96
CA GLN A 155 -8.47 14.25 4.88
C GLN A 155 -8.30 12.90 4.20
N TYR A 156 -7.05 12.42 4.17
CA TYR A 156 -6.68 11.11 3.64
C TYR A 156 -6.28 10.19 4.79
N ASP A 157 -6.94 9.03 4.88
CA ASP A 157 -6.69 8.00 5.88
C ASP A 157 -6.28 6.69 5.17
N LEU A 158 -4.98 6.42 5.10
CA LEU A 158 -4.42 5.17 4.59
C LEU A 158 -4.46 4.09 5.66
N ASN A 159 -5.22 3.02 5.44
CA ASN A 159 -5.32 1.92 6.39
C ASN A 159 -4.55 0.67 5.93
N PHE A 160 -3.93 -0.01 6.88
CA PHE A 160 -3.38 -1.35 6.74
C PHE A 160 -3.91 -2.23 7.88
N HIS A 161 -4.75 -3.20 7.54
CA HIS A 161 -5.40 -4.13 8.46
C HIS A 161 -4.53 -5.36 8.65
N LEU A 162 -4.22 -5.66 9.91
CA LEU A 162 -3.45 -6.85 10.27
C LEU A 162 -4.38 -7.97 10.77
N GLY A 163 -3.89 -9.21 10.74
CA GLY A 163 -4.61 -10.34 11.31
C GLY A 163 -4.72 -10.26 12.84
N SER A 164 -5.67 -11.02 13.42
CA SER A 164 -5.87 -11.08 14.88
C SER A 164 -4.65 -11.57 15.67
N GLN A 165 -3.70 -12.26 15.02
CA GLN A 165 -2.42 -12.64 15.62
C GLN A 165 -1.55 -11.43 15.98
N ALA A 166 -1.76 -10.28 15.33
CA ALA A 166 -1.06 -9.03 15.63
C ALA A 166 -1.73 -8.22 16.76
N GLN A 167 -2.87 -8.67 17.31
CA GLN A 167 -3.57 -7.95 18.37
C GLN A 167 -2.64 -7.70 19.58
N ASN A 168 -2.50 -6.43 19.97
CA ASN A 168 -1.60 -5.97 21.02
C ASN A 168 -0.10 -6.24 20.76
N ALA A 169 0.29 -6.56 19.53
CA ALA A 169 1.65 -6.87 19.13
C ALA A 169 2.16 -5.94 18.02
N VAL A 170 1.68 -4.70 18.01
CA VAL A 170 2.15 -3.66 17.07
C VAL A 170 2.95 -2.61 17.84
N PHE A 171 4.21 -2.44 17.46
CA PHE A 171 5.15 -1.57 18.14
C PHE A 171 5.61 -0.44 17.22
N PRO A 172 5.19 0.82 17.47
CA PRO A 172 5.68 1.96 16.73
C PRO A 172 7.13 2.29 17.13
N SER A 173 7.93 2.70 16.17
CA SER A 173 9.25 3.28 16.38
C SER A 173 9.50 4.40 15.38
N ARG A 174 10.50 5.25 15.65
CA ARG A 174 10.81 6.39 14.80
C ARG A 174 12.30 6.67 14.79
N THR A 175 12.82 6.90 13.60
CA THR A 175 14.14 7.49 13.35
C THR A 175 13.98 8.95 12.88
N PRO A 176 15.06 9.70 12.65
CA PRO A 176 14.95 11.05 12.09
C PRO A 176 14.26 11.12 10.73
N THR A 177 14.27 10.04 9.94
CA THR A 177 13.74 10.02 8.57
C THR A 177 12.60 9.03 8.36
N THR A 178 12.27 8.18 9.33
CA THR A 178 11.32 7.08 9.12
C THR A 178 10.44 6.84 10.34
N LEU A 179 9.16 6.62 10.08
CA LEU A 179 8.19 6.10 11.04
C LEU A 179 7.96 4.62 10.74
N THR A 180 8.13 3.75 11.73
CA THR A 180 7.96 2.30 11.56
C THR A 180 6.91 1.73 12.51
N TYR A 181 6.24 0.68 12.07
CA TYR A 181 5.33 -0.13 12.86
C TYR A 181 5.70 -1.59 12.65
N THR A 182 6.17 -2.23 13.71
CA THR A 182 6.53 -3.66 13.66
C THR A 182 5.39 -4.48 14.22
N ALA A 183 4.98 -5.50 13.48
CA ALA A 183 4.04 -6.53 13.91
C ALA A 183 4.65 -7.91 13.67
N PRO A 184 4.03 -9.02 14.11
CA PRO A 184 4.56 -10.36 13.85
C PRO A 184 4.81 -10.58 12.35
N HIS A 185 6.05 -10.88 12.00
CA HIS A 185 6.53 -11.18 10.64
C HIS A 185 6.42 -10.05 9.60
N ILE A 186 6.14 -8.81 10.01
CA ILE A 186 6.08 -7.67 9.08
C ILE A 186 6.50 -6.36 9.75
N LEU A 187 7.27 -5.56 9.02
CA LEU A 187 7.58 -4.17 9.34
C LEU A 187 6.97 -3.27 8.28
N LEU A 188 6.16 -2.29 8.71
CA LEU A 188 5.69 -1.21 7.87
C LEU A 188 6.58 0.01 8.12
N ALA A 189 7.08 0.64 7.06
CA ALA A 189 7.89 1.84 7.17
C ALA A 189 7.39 2.93 6.22
N GLN A 190 7.30 4.14 6.73
CA GLN A 190 6.85 5.32 6.02
C GLN A 190 7.89 6.43 6.20
N PRO A 191 8.33 7.13 5.13
CA PRO A 191 9.14 8.33 5.26
C PRO A 191 8.49 9.30 6.23
N LEU A 192 9.29 9.81 7.15
CA LEU A 192 8.82 10.76 8.13
C LEU A 192 8.59 12.11 7.45
N ALA A 193 7.35 12.58 7.46
CA ALA A 193 6.97 13.90 7.00
C ALA A 193 6.10 14.58 8.07
N ALA A 194 6.26 15.89 8.26
CA ALA A 194 5.47 16.64 9.25
C ALA A 194 3.95 16.60 8.94
N SER A 195 3.58 16.36 7.68
CA SER A 195 2.20 16.23 7.22
C SER A 195 1.55 14.87 7.53
N ILE A 196 2.34 13.87 7.94
CA ILE A 196 1.87 12.50 8.11
C ILE A 196 1.82 12.13 9.59
N GLN A 197 0.64 11.71 10.04
CA GLN A 197 0.41 11.20 11.38
C GLN A 197 0.14 9.69 11.31
N GLY A 198 0.95 8.89 11.99
CA GLY A 198 0.70 7.46 12.13
C GLY A 198 -0.03 7.12 13.43
N ALA A 199 -0.87 6.10 13.42
CA ALA A 199 -1.53 5.56 14.60
C ALA A 199 -1.80 4.05 14.49
N VAL A 200 -1.90 3.38 15.64
CA VAL A 200 -2.50 2.04 15.74
C VAL A 200 -3.93 2.19 16.24
N LEU A 201 -4.89 1.70 15.47
CA LEU A 201 -6.31 1.69 15.80
C LEU A 201 -6.78 0.28 16.11
N GLN A 202 -7.89 0.18 16.84
CA GLN A 202 -8.59 -1.08 17.04
C GLN A 202 -9.57 -1.33 15.90
N GLY A 203 -9.45 -2.48 15.27
CA GLY A 203 -10.35 -3.00 14.26
C GLY A 203 -10.78 -4.43 14.57
N HIS A 204 -11.37 -5.07 13.56
CA HIS A 204 -11.85 -6.44 13.64
C HIS A 204 -11.63 -7.19 12.33
N VAL A 205 -11.44 -8.50 12.44
CA VAL A 205 -11.42 -9.43 11.30
C VAL A 205 -12.36 -10.60 11.56
N SER A 206 -12.87 -11.20 10.50
CA SER A 206 -13.81 -12.32 10.55
C SER A 206 -13.50 -13.34 9.46
N ARG A 207 -12.67 -14.33 9.79
CA ARG A 207 -12.35 -15.46 8.90
C ARG A 207 -13.47 -16.50 8.80
N THR A 208 -14.31 -16.59 9.84
CA THR A 208 -15.41 -17.54 9.94
C THR A 208 -16.71 -16.79 10.11
N TYR A 209 -17.78 -17.25 9.44
CA TYR A 209 -19.10 -16.63 9.54
C TYR A 209 -19.56 -16.48 11.00
N GLY A 210 -20.02 -15.28 11.36
CA GLY A 210 -20.52 -14.95 12.69
C GLY A 210 -19.45 -14.85 13.79
N GLN A 211 -18.16 -14.95 13.46
CA GLN A 211 -17.07 -14.85 14.42
C GLN A 211 -16.24 -13.61 14.16
N MET A 212 -16.25 -12.70 15.12
CA MET A 212 -15.47 -11.46 15.06
C MET A 212 -14.30 -11.53 16.03
N HIS A 213 -13.11 -11.20 15.56
CA HIS A 213 -11.90 -11.16 16.37
C HIS A 213 -11.30 -9.75 16.33
N PRO A 214 -10.83 -9.22 17.47
CA PRO A 214 -10.10 -7.96 17.49
C PRO A 214 -8.80 -8.10 16.69
N ALA A 215 -8.49 -7.07 15.90
CA ALA A 215 -7.28 -6.99 15.08
C ALA A 215 -6.85 -5.53 14.95
N PRO A 216 -5.54 -5.22 14.94
CA PRO A 216 -5.08 -3.85 14.85
C PRO A 216 -5.08 -3.35 13.40
N ILE A 217 -5.25 -2.04 13.26
CA ILE A 217 -5.12 -1.31 12.00
C ILE A 217 -3.99 -0.31 12.18
N ILE A 218 -3.01 -0.33 11.27
CA ILE A 218 -2.02 0.75 11.19
C ILE A 218 -2.58 1.78 10.22
N ARG A 219 -2.69 3.03 10.66
CA ARG A 219 -3.20 4.14 9.86
C ARG A 219 -2.13 5.21 9.68
N PHE A 220 -1.98 5.71 8.45
CA PHE A 220 -1.31 6.97 8.17
C PHE A 220 -2.33 8.01 7.70
N ARG A 221 -2.28 9.20 8.28
CA ARG A 221 -3.21 10.30 7.99
C ARG A 221 -2.46 11.52 7.48
N GLN A 222 -3.01 12.16 6.45
CA GLN A 222 -2.58 13.47 5.95
C GLN A 222 -3.81 14.33 5.63
N HIS A 223 -3.68 15.66 5.75
CA HIS A 223 -4.68 16.62 5.29
C HIS A 223 -4.04 17.63 4.34
N HIS A 224 -4.38 17.57 3.05
CA HIS A 224 -3.78 18.40 2.02
C HIS A 224 -4.61 18.37 0.72
N GLY A 225 -4.30 19.23 -0.26
CA GLY A 225 -4.89 19.15 -1.60
C GLY A 225 -4.37 17.93 -2.37
N GLU A 226 -3.05 17.92 -2.59
CA GLU A 226 -2.32 16.78 -3.14
C GLU A 226 -1.59 16.02 -2.03
N ALA A 227 -1.65 14.69 -2.00
CA ALA A 227 -0.95 13.90 -1.00
C ALA A 227 -0.25 12.69 -1.61
N CYS A 228 0.88 12.30 -1.00
CA CYS A 228 1.59 11.08 -1.34
C CYS A 228 1.89 10.28 -0.06
N PHE A 229 1.67 8.97 -0.10
CA PHE A 229 2.17 8.03 0.89
C PHE A 229 3.13 7.05 0.22
N HIS A 230 4.21 6.69 0.91
CA HIS A 230 5.24 5.80 0.40
C HIS A 230 5.52 4.74 1.48
N THR A 231 4.72 3.69 1.52
CA THR A 231 4.81 2.68 2.58
C THR A 231 5.60 1.47 2.08
N VAL A 232 6.73 1.19 2.71
CA VAL A 232 7.44 -0.08 2.57
C VAL A 232 6.78 -1.12 3.47
N LEU A 233 6.40 -2.25 2.88
CA LEU A 233 5.90 -3.44 3.56
C LEU A 233 6.99 -4.51 3.49
N PHE A 234 7.71 -4.70 4.58
CA PHE A 234 8.85 -5.61 4.66
C PHE A 234 8.48 -6.85 5.47
N PRO A 235 8.15 -8.00 4.84
CA PRO A 235 7.97 -9.24 5.57
C PRO A 235 9.31 -9.76 6.10
N PHE A 236 9.31 -10.43 7.25
CA PHE A 236 10.51 -11.08 7.78
C PHE A 236 10.19 -12.40 8.50
N LYS A 237 11.13 -13.34 8.46
CA LYS A 237 10.97 -14.67 9.07
C LYS A 237 11.37 -14.66 10.55
N ASP A 238 12.64 -14.37 10.82
CA ASP A 238 13.23 -14.52 12.15
C ASP A 238 13.57 -13.17 12.79
N ASN A 239 14.34 -12.33 12.10
CA ASN A 239 14.84 -11.07 12.63
C ASN A 239 14.15 -9.89 11.93
N GLN A 240 13.65 -8.96 12.74
CA GLN A 240 13.18 -7.67 12.25
C GLN A 240 14.34 -6.96 11.51
N PRO A 241 14.11 -6.44 10.30
CA PRO A 241 15.11 -5.64 9.61
C PRO A 241 15.28 -4.28 10.30
N ASP A 242 16.51 -3.80 10.38
CA ASP A 242 16.76 -2.36 10.57
C ASP A 242 16.58 -1.68 9.22
N LEU A 243 15.67 -0.71 9.14
CA LEU A 243 15.27 -0.07 7.90
C LEU A 243 15.09 1.44 8.10
N THR A 244 15.76 2.21 7.23
CA THR A 244 15.56 3.65 7.11
C THR A 244 15.19 4.01 5.68
N ILE A 245 14.36 5.05 5.54
CA ILE A 245 13.94 5.62 4.27
C ILE A 245 14.27 7.11 4.30
N GLU A 246 14.87 7.60 3.23
CA GLU A 246 15.21 9.00 3.02
C GLU A 246 14.72 9.45 1.63
N SER A 247 14.04 10.60 1.56
CA SER A 247 13.66 11.19 0.28
C SER A 247 14.84 11.90 -0.35
N ILE A 248 15.22 11.48 -1.55
CA ILE A 248 16.28 12.12 -2.34
C ILE A 248 15.65 13.16 -3.27
N PRO A 249 16.20 14.39 -3.35
CA PRO A 249 15.71 15.40 -4.28
C PRO A 249 15.73 14.91 -5.72
N VAL A 250 14.59 15.07 -6.39
CA VAL A 250 14.42 14.82 -7.82
C VAL A 250 14.36 16.14 -8.57
N PHE A 251 14.98 16.21 -9.74
CA PHE A 251 15.00 17.40 -10.59
C PHE A 251 14.54 17.10 -12.02
N SER A 252 13.84 18.05 -12.61
CA SER A 252 13.56 18.14 -14.04
C SER A 252 14.34 19.32 -14.59
N GLY A 253 15.50 19.05 -15.21
CA GLY A 253 16.49 20.09 -15.50
C GLY A 253 16.99 20.72 -14.20
N ILE A 254 16.84 22.04 -14.04
CA ILE A 254 17.27 22.75 -12.81
C ILE A 254 16.17 22.85 -11.74
N ARG A 255 14.93 22.46 -12.07
CA ARG A 255 13.79 22.62 -11.16
C ARG A 255 13.65 21.38 -10.28
N LYS A 256 13.66 21.58 -8.96
CA LYS A 256 13.31 20.53 -8.01
C LYS A 256 11.84 20.14 -8.18
N CYS A 257 11.58 18.86 -8.34
CA CYS A 257 10.25 18.30 -8.44
C CYS A 257 9.58 18.21 -7.07
N SER A 258 8.25 18.36 -7.04
CA SER A 258 7.46 17.95 -5.89
C SER A 258 7.32 16.43 -5.87
N GLU A 259 7.01 15.87 -4.70
CA GLU A 259 6.71 14.44 -4.53
C GLU A 259 5.51 13.99 -5.35
N HIS A 260 4.64 14.93 -5.77
CA HIS A 260 3.48 14.65 -6.60
C HIS A 260 3.81 14.53 -8.09
N GLU A 261 4.98 15.05 -8.50
CA GLU A 261 5.51 14.96 -9.87
C GLU A 261 6.40 13.73 -10.04
N ALA A 262 7.34 13.54 -9.11
CA ALA A 262 8.25 12.40 -9.06
C ALA A 262 8.91 12.31 -7.68
N VAL A 263 9.24 11.08 -7.27
CA VAL A 263 9.89 10.82 -5.99
C VAL A 263 11.07 9.87 -6.18
N CYS A 264 12.13 10.07 -5.41
CA CYS A 264 13.19 9.10 -5.24
C CYS A 264 13.38 8.82 -3.75
N LEU A 265 13.35 7.54 -3.38
CA LEU A 265 13.55 7.08 -2.02
C LEU A 265 14.85 6.28 -1.96
N LYS A 266 15.65 6.58 -0.96
CA LYS A 266 16.79 5.76 -0.56
C LYS A 266 16.39 4.94 0.65
N ILE A 267 16.32 3.63 0.48
CA ILE A 267 15.96 2.65 1.51
C ILE A 267 17.24 1.92 1.91
N ARG A 268 17.66 2.08 3.16
CA ARG A 268 18.79 1.33 3.71
C ARG A 268 18.27 0.24 4.63
N THR A 269 18.69 -0.98 4.38
CA THR A 269 18.29 -2.15 5.17
C THR A 269 19.51 -2.98 5.54
N THR A 270 19.54 -3.52 6.76
CA THR A 270 20.53 -4.55 7.13
C THR A 270 19.91 -5.94 7.01
N ILE A 271 20.43 -6.75 6.10
CA ILE A 271 19.99 -8.14 5.86
C ILE A 271 21.19 -9.05 6.08
N ASN A 272 21.10 -10.03 6.97
CA ASN A 272 22.19 -10.99 7.27
C ASN A 272 23.55 -10.31 7.58
N GLN A 273 23.53 -9.22 8.36
CA GLN A 273 24.72 -8.41 8.70
C GLN A 273 25.37 -7.69 7.51
N GLN A 274 24.71 -7.64 6.35
CA GLN A 274 25.13 -6.85 5.20
C GLN A 274 24.19 -5.66 5.03
N GLU A 275 24.79 -4.47 4.88
CA GLU A 275 24.04 -3.26 4.58
C GLU A 275 23.76 -3.19 3.08
N ILE A 276 22.48 -3.03 2.76
CA ILE A 276 21.94 -2.91 1.42
C ILE A 276 21.32 -1.51 1.29
N GLU A 277 21.61 -0.85 0.17
CA GLU A 277 21.01 0.42 -0.21
C GLU A 277 20.21 0.24 -1.49
N ASP A 278 18.90 0.48 -1.41
CA ASP A 278 17.99 0.51 -2.54
C ASP A 278 17.63 1.97 -2.88
N LEU A 279 17.87 2.38 -4.12
CA LEU A 279 17.34 3.62 -4.68
C LEU A 279 16.11 3.30 -5.51
N VAL A 280 14.95 3.81 -5.10
CA VAL A 280 13.68 3.63 -5.79
C VAL A 280 13.17 4.96 -6.30
N PHE A 281 13.16 5.14 -7.62
CA PHE A 281 12.54 6.28 -8.29
C PHE A 281 11.16 5.89 -8.82
N LEU A 282 10.18 6.79 -8.63
CA LEU A 282 8.87 6.70 -9.30
C LEU A 282 8.52 8.03 -9.95
N CYS A 283 8.07 7.95 -11.19
CA CYS A 283 7.46 9.04 -11.93
C CYS A 283 5.95 9.06 -11.67
N HIS A 284 5.37 10.25 -11.58
CA HIS A 284 3.92 10.44 -11.46
C HIS A 284 3.35 11.27 -12.61
N LEU A 285 4.13 12.21 -13.14
CA LEU A 285 3.78 13.01 -14.29
C LEU A 285 4.81 12.79 -15.39
N ASP A 286 4.34 12.38 -16.58
CA ASP A 286 5.23 12.14 -17.71
C ASP A 286 5.96 13.43 -18.11
N ASN A 287 7.24 13.29 -18.44
CA ASN A 287 8.12 14.39 -18.82
C ASN A 287 8.88 14.08 -20.11
N THR A 288 9.19 15.12 -20.88
CA THR A 288 9.92 14.98 -22.14
C THR A 288 11.38 14.63 -21.89
N GLU A 289 11.97 15.24 -20.86
CA GLU A 289 13.36 15.05 -20.45
C GLU A 289 13.48 14.04 -19.30
N PRO A 290 14.64 13.37 -19.16
CA PRO A 290 14.93 12.52 -18.00
C PRO A 290 14.90 13.30 -16.68
N TYR A 291 14.43 12.64 -15.62
CA TYR A 291 14.57 13.12 -14.26
C TYR A 291 15.96 12.82 -13.73
N GLN A 292 16.49 13.74 -12.92
CA GLN A 292 17.79 13.62 -12.25
C GLN A 292 17.58 13.42 -10.75
N PHE A 293 18.30 12.47 -10.15
CA PHE A 293 18.26 12.21 -8.72
C PHE A 293 19.55 11.51 -8.30
N ASP A 294 20.06 11.84 -7.11
CA ASP A 294 21.39 11.39 -6.69
C ASP A 294 22.44 11.68 -7.79
N GLN A 295 23.07 10.65 -8.36
CA GLN A 295 23.99 10.74 -9.50
C GLN A 295 23.39 10.21 -10.82
N TYR A 296 22.10 9.88 -10.83
CA TYR A 296 21.42 9.19 -11.92
C TYR A 296 20.54 10.13 -12.74
N SER A 297 20.33 9.72 -13.98
CA SER A 297 19.39 10.31 -14.93
C SER A 297 18.53 9.18 -15.50
N PHE A 298 17.20 9.28 -15.39
CA PHE A 298 16.30 8.22 -15.81
C PHE A 298 15.00 8.78 -16.41
N LYS A 299 14.50 8.09 -17.44
CA LYS A 299 13.21 8.38 -18.07
C LYS A 299 12.41 7.09 -18.16
N GLY A 300 11.35 7.01 -17.39
CA GLY A 300 10.48 5.84 -17.26
C GLY A 300 9.53 6.01 -16.09
N GLN A 301 8.64 5.06 -15.88
CA GLN A 301 7.66 5.13 -14.80
C GLN A 301 8.26 4.82 -13.42
N ALA A 302 9.21 3.88 -13.36
CA ALA A 302 9.88 3.50 -12.13
C ALA A 302 11.27 2.92 -12.39
N CYS A 303 12.17 3.10 -11.42
CA CYS A 303 13.51 2.54 -11.44
C CYS A 303 13.85 2.08 -10.02
N HIS A 304 14.41 0.89 -9.88
CA HIS A 304 14.97 0.37 -8.64
C HIS A 304 16.40 -0.07 -8.88
N LEU A 305 17.32 0.43 -8.06
CA LEU A 305 18.73 0.07 -8.06
C LEU A 305 19.11 -0.43 -6.68
N ARG A 306 19.60 -1.67 -6.58
CA ARG A 306 20.08 -2.26 -5.33
C ARG A 306 21.59 -2.30 -5.30
N LYS A 307 22.18 -1.85 -4.21
CA LYS A 307 23.63 -1.79 -4.01
C LYS A 307 24.06 -2.32 -2.66
N LYS A 308 25.32 -2.74 -2.58
CA LYS A 308 26.04 -2.93 -1.31
C LYS A 308 26.50 -1.58 -0.75
N ALA A 309 26.91 -1.58 0.52
CA ALA A 309 27.53 -0.42 1.18
C ALA A 309 28.76 0.15 0.44
N ASP A 310 29.51 -0.68 -0.30
CA ASP A 310 30.65 -0.23 -1.11
C ASP A 310 30.26 0.41 -2.46
N GLY A 311 28.96 0.51 -2.75
CA GLY A 311 28.41 1.08 -3.98
C GLY A 311 28.25 0.07 -5.13
N SER A 312 28.68 -1.18 -4.97
CA SER A 312 28.55 -2.21 -6.00
C SER A 312 27.09 -2.54 -6.27
N LEU A 313 26.67 -2.47 -7.53
CA LEU A 313 25.32 -2.85 -7.97
C LEU A 313 25.11 -4.36 -7.80
N ILE A 314 24.00 -4.74 -7.16
CA ILE A 314 23.56 -6.13 -6.98
C ILE A 314 22.48 -6.48 -8.01
N SER A 315 21.47 -5.62 -8.15
CA SER A 315 20.36 -5.82 -9.08
C SER A 315 19.73 -4.49 -9.46
N GLN A 316 18.99 -4.51 -10.56
CA GLN A 316 18.25 -3.37 -11.07
C GLN A 316 16.94 -3.82 -11.69
N PHE A 317 15.92 -2.97 -11.63
CA PHE A 317 14.61 -3.18 -12.23
C PHE A 317 14.09 -1.86 -12.77
N TYR A 318 13.62 -1.85 -14.02
CA TYR A 318 13.17 -0.64 -14.71
C TYR A 318 11.76 -0.86 -15.26
N VAL A 319 10.96 0.19 -15.19
CA VAL A 319 9.63 0.26 -15.80
C VAL A 319 9.71 1.37 -16.84
N GLU A 320 9.65 0.96 -18.11
CA GLU A 320 9.72 1.87 -19.26
C GLU A 320 8.57 2.90 -19.25
N PRO A 321 8.68 4.01 -20.00
CA PRO A 321 7.58 4.96 -20.18
C PRO A 321 6.29 4.28 -20.70
N SER A 322 5.11 4.79 -20.27
CA SER A 322 3.81 4.33 -20.80
C SER A 322 3.61 4.63 -22.27
#